data_AF-A0AA40BI99-F1
#
_entry.id   AF-A0AA40BI99-F1
#
_cell.length_a   1.000
_cell.length_b   1.000
_cell.length_c   1.000
_cell.angle_alpha   90.00
_cell.angle_beta   90.00
_cell.angle_gamma   90.00
#
_symmetry.space_group_name_H-M   'P 1'
#
loop_
_entity.id
_entity.type
_entity.pdbx_description
1 polymer ?
#
loop_
_entity_poly.entity_id
_entity_poly.type
_entity_poly.pdbx_seq_one_letter_code
_entity_poly.pdbx_strand_id
1 'polypeptide(L)'
;MLEDPNLKATYLVIDALDECIADLPKLLDFVVRISSDRVKWLLSSRNDVTIEKKLKSDDRQTRLSLKLKANVMQVSHAINMYIDDKVSNLEPLQDNTLLEDGIPLKDRVRDILRSKADGTFLWVALVVQELGGEDIESWHVLQIVEEVPLGLDGMYDRMLNEVKRHKRDSELCRRILSTVTAAYRPLHLAEIGVLSGLPEHITKSTENVKRIVAKCGSFLTVRDNQIYLIHQSATDFLLDMGTQQAPRDPFEWVFPLGREDLHHNILLRSLSAMSAVLRRDMYSLEMPGSSIDDVQTPSSDQLATVRYSSVFWVNHLRDSISNKDTLQRNTLDAVQTFVEWKYLYWLEALSLLRAMSEGIIAITQLKGIIVSL
;
A
#
# COMPACT_ATOMS: atom_id res chain seq x y z
N MET A 1 31.51 -0.77 5.63
CA MET A 1 31.22 0.68 5.45
C MET A 1 30.83 1.34 6.76
N LEU A 2 29.81 0.86 7.48
CA LEU A 2 29.37 1.50 8.74
C LEU A 2 30.31 1.28 9.95
N GLU A 3 31.20 0.29 9.88
CA GLU A 3 32.23 0.02 10.90
C GLU A 3 33.58 0.68 10.56
N ASP A 4 33.65 1.51 9.52
CA ASP A 4 34.90 2.16 9.12
C ASP A 4 35.38 3.13 10.23
N PRO A 5 36.61 2.98 10.75
CA PRO A 5 37.16 3.87 11.77
C PRO A 5 37.29 5.32 11.32
N ASN A 6 37.23 5.61 10.01
CA ASN A 6 37.24 6.97 9.45
C ASN A 6 35.83 7.49 9.12
N LEU A 7 34.77 6.73 9.43
CA LEU A 7 33.40 7.17 9.19
C LEU A 7 33.09 8.42 10.01
N LYS A 8 32.64 9.47 9.31
CA LYS A 8 32.10 10.68 9.94
C LYS A 8 30.77 10.36 10.63
N ALA A 9 30.35 11.24 11.54
CA ALA A 9 29.04 11.12 12.16
C ALA A 9 27.95 10.97 11.09
N THR A 10 27.26 9.83 11.10
CA THR A 10 26.28 9.38 10.12
C THR A 10 24.95 9.18 10.83
N TYR A 11 23.89 9.71 10.24
CA TYR A 11 22.53 9.59 10.74
C TYR A 11 21.74 8.73 9.77
N LEU A 12 21.15 7.66 10.30
CA LEU A 12 20.31 6.74 9.55
C LEU A 12 18.88 6.88 10.06
N VAL A 13 17.95 7.13 9.15
CA VAL A 13 16.53 7.29 9.47
C VAL A 13 15.78 6.09 8.90
N ILE A 14 15.05 5.38 9.76
CA ILE A 14 14.12 4.33 9.33
C ILE A 14 12.74 4.75 9.80
N ASP A 15 11.84 4.92 8.83
CA ASP A 15 10.44 5.21 9.09
C ASP A 15 9.61 3.92 9.15
N ALA A 16 8.59 3.90 10.00
CA ALA A 16 7.57 2.86 10.14
C ALA A 16 8.12 1.43 10.28
N LEU A 17 8.96 1.17 11.29
CA LEU A 17 9.51 -0.18 11.53
C LEU A 17 8.44 -1.27 11.67
N ASP A 18 7.26 -0.93 12.19
CA ASP A 18 6.13 -1.85 12.31
C ASP A 18 5.54 -2.29 10.97
N GLU A 19 5.83 -1.58 9.87
CA GLU A 19 5.44 -1.95 8.50
C GLU A 19 6.46 -2.89 7.83
N CYS A 20 7.51 -3.30 8.56
CA CYS A 20 8.51 -4.23 8.06
C CYS A 20 7.96 -5.66 7.94
N ILE A 21 7.52 -6.03 6.73
CA ILE A 21 6.87 -7.32 6.44
C ILE A 21 7.80 -8.55 6.50
N ALA A 22 9.13 -8.35 6.47
CA ALA A 22 10.11 -9.44 6.46
C ALA A 22 11.39 -9.05 7.21
N ASP A 23 11.96 -10.01 7.94
CA ASP A 23 13.28 -9.89 8.59
C ASP A 23 13.43 -8.74 9.61
N LEU A 24 12.32 -8.18 10.12
CA LEU A 24 12.33 -7.17 11.18
C LEU A 24 13.23 -7.54 12.38
N PRO A 25 13.23 -8.78 12.92
CA PRO A 25 14.16 -9.13 14.00
C PRO A 25 15.63 -8.95 13.63
N LYS A 26 16.01 -9.33 12.39
CA LYS A 26 17.39 -9.16 11.89
C LYS A 26 17.75 -7.69 11.72
N LEU A 27 16.79 -6.87 11.25
CA LEU A 27 16.97 -5.43 11.14
C LEU A 27 17.19 -4.79 12.51
N LEU A 28 16.37 -5.15 13.50
CA LEU A 28 16.53 -4.66 14.88
C LEU A 28 17.87 -5.09 15.48
N ASP A 29 18.28 -6.36 15.27
CA ASP A 29 19.61 -6.84 15.69
C ASP A 29 20.74 -6.04 15.03
N PHE A 30 20.60 -5.72 13.74
CA PHE A 30 21.56 -4.91 13.01
C PHE A 30 21.66 -3.49 13.56
N VAL A 31 20.51 -2.84 13.80
CA VAL A 31 20.45 -1.49 14.36
C VAL A 31 21.13 -1.44 15.72
N VAL A 32 20.80 -2.37 16.63
CA VAL A 32 21.40 -2.44 17.96
C VAL A 32 22.91 -2.69 17.87
N ARG A 33 23.35 -3.60 16.99
CA ARG A 33 24.78 -3.94 16.84
C ARG A 33 25.63 -2.79 16.30
N ILE A 34 25.11 -2.01 15.37
CA ILE A 34 25.87 -0.96 14.66
C ILE A 34 25.74 0.42 15.32
N SER A 35 24.77 0.59 16.22
CA SER A 35 24.59 1.82 16.99
C SER A 35 25.86 2.22 17.74
N SER A 36 26.33 3.44 17.52
CA SER A 36 27.56 3.97 18.12
C SER A 36 27.53 5.50 18.20
N ASP A 37 28.55 6.12 18.79
CA ASP A 37 28.66 7.60 18.82
C ASP A 37 28.77 8.23 17.41
N ARG A 38 29.19 7.42 16.43
CA ARG A 38 29.34 7.82 15.03
C ARG A 38 28.16 7.44 14.15
N VAL A 39 27.41 6.40 14.50
CA VAL A 39 26.23 5.97 13.73
C VAL A 39 25.00 6.11 14.63
N LYS A 40 24.22 7.15 14.35
CA LYS A 40 23.01 7.48 15.11
C LYS A 40 21.78 7.11 14.30
N TRP A 41 20.82 6.49 14.98
CA TRP A 41 19.59 6.02 14.36
C TRP A 41 18.42 6.88 14.82
N LEU A 42 17.59 7.31 13.88
CA LEU A 42 16.25 7.82 14.14
C LEU A 42 15.26 6.80 13.61
N LEU A 43 14.47 6.23 14.51
CA LEU A 43 13.54 5.15 14.20
C LEU A 43 12.13 5.62 14.54
N SER A 44 11.18 5.44 13.63
CA SER A 44 9.76 5.59 13.92
C SER A 44 9.07 4.21 13.87
N SER A 45 8.02 4.07 14.66
CA SER A 45 7.21 2.85 14.75
C SER A 45 5.90 3.19 15.47
N ARG A 46 4.82 2.46 15.17
CA ARG A 46 3.68 2.34 16.08
C ARG A 46 4.11 1.69 17.40
N ASN A 47 3.24 1.76 18.41
CA ASN A 47 3.47 1.14 19.71
C ASN A 47 3.45 -0.40 19.59
N ASP A 48 4.57 -0.98 19.20
CA ASP A 48 4.79 -2.42 19.13
C ASP A 48 5.71 -2.86 20.28
N VAL A 49 5.20 -3.77 21.12
CA VAL A 49 5.90 -4.25 22.32
C VAL A 49 7.14 -5.06 21.95
N THR A 50 7.15 -5.74 20.80
CA THR A 50 8.26 -6.55 20.31
C THR A 50 9.42 -5.66 19.88
N ILE A 51 9.13 -4.62 19.08
CA ILE A 51 10.10 -3.59 18.69
C ILE A 51 10.64 -2.89 19.94
N GLU A 52 9.74 -2.49 20.85
CA GLU A 52 10.11 -1.81 22.10
C GLU A 52 11.04 -2.67 22.96
N LYS A 53 10.72 -3.95 23.18
CA LYS A 53 11.55 -4.85 24.00
C LYS A 53 12.94 -5.05 23.39
N LYS A 54 13.03 -5.14 22.06
CA LYS A 54 14.30 -5.37 21.37
C LYS A 54 15.21 -4.15 21.39
N LEU A 55 14.64 -2.95 21.28
CA LEU A 55 15.41 -1.70 21.31
C LEU A 55 15.78 -1.25 22.74
N LYS A 56 14.96 -1.60 23.75
CA LYS A 56 15.20 -1.26 25.16
C LYS A 56 16.43 -1.90 25.80
N SER A 57 17.10 -2.83 25.14
CA SER A 57 18.29 -3.47 25.70
C SER A 57 19.53 -2.55 25.74
N ASP A 58 19.43 -1.31 25.24
CA ASP A 58 20.52 -0.34 25.20
C ASP A 58 20.18 0.94 25.99
N ASP A 59 20.92 1.22 27.06
CA ASP A 59 20.77 2.41 27.92
C ASP A 59 21.11 3.73 27.19
N ARG A 60 21.62 3.67 25.95
CA ARG A 60 21.97 4.86 25.13
C ARG A 60 20.78 5.43 24.36
N GLN A 61 19.59 4.83 24.48
CA GLN A 61 18.41 5.22 23.70
C GLN A 61 17.61 6.38 24.36
N THR A 62 17.34 7.44 23.61
CA THR A 62 16.31 8.43 23.98
C THR A 62 14.99 8.06 23.32
N ARG A 63 13.93 7.82 24.12
CA ARG A 63 12.60 7.46 23.61
C ARG A 63 11.65 8.65 23.65
N LEU A 64 11.11 9.02 22.49
CA LEU A 64 9.96 9.91 22.37
C LEU A 64 8.72 9.08 22.07
N SER A 65 7.70 9.13 22.93
CA SER A 65 6.40 8.50 22.65
C SER A 65 5.34 9.59 22.53
N LEU A 66 4.74 9.69 21.35
CA LEU A 66 3.72 10.71 21.05
C LEU A 66 2.39 10.45 21.77
N LYS A 67 2.14 9.21 22.25
CA LYS A 67 0.95 8.86 23.04
C LYS A 67 1.07 9.20 24.54
N LEU A 68 2.25 9.61 25.01
CA LEU A 68 2.39 10.04 26.39
C LEU A 68 1.55 11.29 26.62
N LYS A 69 0.78 11.32 27.72
CA LYS A 69 -0.06 12.47 28.11
C LYS A 69 0.70 13.81 28.06
N ALA A 70 1.99 13.78 28.40
CA ALA A 70 2.88 14.94 28.39
C ALA A 70 3.15 15.52 26.99
N ASN A 71 2.90 14.76 25.91
CA ASN A 71 3.09 15.15 24.52
C ASN A 71 1.77 15.48 23.80
N VAL A 72 0.63 15.15 24.40
CA VAL A 72 -0.71 15.34 23.79
C VAL A 72 -0.94 16.81 23.47
N MET A 73 -0.57 17.72 24.37
CA MET A 73 -0.73 19.17 24.15
C MET A 73 0.06 19.67 22.94
N GLN A 74 1.29 19.18 22.76
CA GLN A 74 2.17 19.55 21.65
C GLN A 74 1.65 18.97 20.33
N VAL A 75 1.15 17.72 20.35
CA VAL A 75 0.52 17.11 19.19
C VAL A 75 -0.74 17.88 18.78
N SER A 76 -1.62 18.20 19.73
CA SER A 76 -2.82 19.01 19.47
C SER A 76 -2.46 20.40 18.94
N HIS A 77 -1.42 21.05 19.49
CA HIS A 77 -0.96 22.33 18.99
C HIS A 77 -0.46 22.24 17.53
N ALA A 78 0.35 21.23 17.21
CA ALA A 78 0.85 21.02 15.85
C ALA A 78 -0.28 20.72 14.85
N ILE A 79 -1.29 19.96 15.26
CA ILE A 79 -2.48 19.70 14.44
C ILE A 79 -3.30 20.97 14.23
N ASN A 80 -3.48 21.78 15.28
CA ASN A 80 -4.19 23.05 15.14
C ASN A 80 -3.47 23.99 14.17
N MET A 81 -2.14 24.07 14.24
CA MET A 81 -1.34 24.82 13.25
C MET A 81 -1.51 24.26 11.84
N TYR A 82 -1.52 22.94 11.69
CA TYR A 82 -1.75 22.29 10.39
C TYR A 82 -3.15 22.58 9.84
N ILE A 83 -4.19 22.53 10.68
CA ILE A 83 -5.55 22.94 10.32
C ILE A 83 -5.58 24.39 9.87
N ASP A 84 -4.92 25.29 10.61
CA ASP A 84 -4.89 26.71 10.28
C ASP A 84 -4.23 26.97 8.94
N ASP A 85 -3.11 26.30 8.65
CA ASP A 85 -2.44 26.35 7.35
C ASP A 85 -3.35 25.82 6.23
N LYS A 86 -3.88 24.60 6.38
CA LYS A 86 -4.70 23.96 5.34
C LYS A 86 -5.97 24.72 5.03
N VAL A 87 -6.72 25.11 6.06
CA VAL A 87 -7.94 25.91 5.90
C VAL A 87 -7.63 27.27 5.28
N SER A 88 -6.43 27.82 5.53
CA SER A 88 -6.05 29.11 4.93
C SER A 88 -5.76 29.06 3.45
N ASN A 89 -5.38 27.89 2.93
CA ASN A 89 -5.03 27.67 1.53
C ASN A 89 -6.16 27.02 0.71
N LEU A 90 -7.32 26.74 1.30
CA LEU A 90 -8.48 26.15 0.59
C LEU A 90 -9.21 27.21 -0.25
N GLU A 91 -9.30 26.98 -1.57
CA GLU A 91 -9.97 27.89 -2.51
C GLU A 91 -11.42 28.24 -2.12
N PRO A 92 -12.29 27.27 -1.75
CA PRO A 92 -13.68 27.58 -1.39
C PRO A 92 -13.84 28.45 -0.14
N LEU A 93 -12.75 28.68 0.61
CA LEU A 93 -12.70 29.45 1.85
C LEU A 93 -11.88 30.75 1.72
N GLN A 94 -11.50 31.12 0.50
CA GLN A 94 -10.79 32.39 0.26
C GLN A 94 -11.73 33.60 0.35
N ASP A 95 -13.01 33.41 0.03
CA ASP A 95 -14.02 34.44 0.20
C ASP A 95 -14.33 34.63 1.70
N ASN A 96 -14.43 35.89 2.13
CA ASN A 96 -14.82 36.26 3.50
C ASN A 96 -16.33 36.06 3.74
N THR A 97 -16.84 34.88 3.40
CA THR A 97 -18.23 34.48 3.58
C THR A 97 -18.57 34.46 5.06
N LEU A 98 -19.62 35.20 5.43
CA LEU A 98 -20.18 35.22 6.79
C LEU A 98 -21.40 34.30 6.85
N LEU A 99 -21.49 33.56 7.94
CA LEU A 99 -22.68 32.77 8.28
C LEU A 99 -23.79 33.67 8.84
N GLU A 100 -24.99 33.13 9.00
CA GLU A 100 -26.16 33.86 9.53
C GLU A 100 -25.92 34.46 10.92
N ASP A 101 -25.08 33.82 11.73
CA ASP A 101 -24.68 34.28 13.07
C ASP A 101 -23.51 35.29 13.05
N GLY A 102 -23.03 35.67 11.87
CA GLY A 102 -21.94 36.62 11.67
C GLY A 102 -20.54 36.02 11.84
N ILE A 103 -20.42 34.71 12.08
CA ILE A 103 -19.11 34.04 12.18
C ILE A 103 -18.57 33.80 10.76
N PRO A 104 -17.28 34.10 10.48
CA PRO A 104 -16.67 33.73 9.21
C PRO A 104 -16.71 32.22 8.99
N LEU A 105 -17.15 31.77 7.81
CA LEU A 105 -17.23 30.35 7.45
C LEU A 105 -15.91 29.61 7.73
N LYS A 106 -14.80 30.26 7.38
CA LYS A 106 -13.45 29.75 7.61
C LYS A 106 -13.14 29.45 9.08
N ASP A 107 -13.61 30.30 10.00
CA ASP A 107 -13.42 30.11 11.43
C ASP A 107 -14.29 28.97 11.95
N ARG A 108 -15.54 28.89 11.47
CA ARG A 108 -16.44 27.78 11.79
C ARG A 108 -15.85 26.43 11.34
N VAL A 109 -15.28 26.37 10.14
CA VAL A 109 -14.60 25.18 9.63
C VAL A 109 -13.41 24.79 10.52
N ARG A 110 -12.56 25.75 10.92
CA ARG A 110 -11.43 25.47 11.84
C ARG A 110 -11.91 24.84 13.13
N ASP A 111 -12.96 25.38 13.74
CA ASP A 111 -13.47 24.87 15.02
C ASP A 111 -14.04 23.45 14.89
N ILE A 112 -14.78 23.17 13.81
CA ILE A 112 -15.28 21.83 13.53
C ILE A 112 -14.11 20.86 13.35
N LEU A 113 -13.13 21.18 12.49
CA LEU A 113 -11.97 20.29 12.25
C LEU A 113 -11.18 20.04 13.54
N ARG A 114 -10.94 21.08 14.35
CA ARG A 114 -10.22 20.94 15.63
C ARG A 114 -10.97 20.02 16.60
N SER A 115 -12.30 20.10 16.64
CA SER A 115 -13.11 19.25 17.51
C SER A 115 -13.18 17.79 17.05
N LYS A 116 -13.12 17.54 15.74
CA LYS A 116 -13.32 16.21 15.13
C LYS A 116 -12.04 15.46 14.80
N ALA A 117 -10.90 16.15 14.67
CA ALA A 117 -9.63 15.55 14.23
C ALA A 117 -9.06 14.48 15.17
N ASP A 118 -9.44 14.50 16.45
CA ASP A 118 -9.03 13.53 17.47
C ASP A 118 -7.54 13.17 17.42
N GLY A 119 -6.67 14.19 17.36
CA GLY A 119 -5.23 13.98 17.34
C GLY A 119 -4.66 13.39 16.04
N THR A 120 -5.40 13.41 14.93
CA THR A 120 -5.01 12.72 13.69
C THR A 120 -4.80 13.68 12.51
N PHE A 121 -3.55 13.88 12.09
CA PHE A 121 -3.20 14.65 10.89
C PHE A 121 -3.83 14.08 9.61
N LEU A 122 -3.85 12.74 9.47
CA LEU A 122 -4.40 12.07 8.28
C LEU A 122 -5.89 12.35 8.12
N TRP A 123 -6.65 12.35 9.22
CA TRP A 123 -8.08 12.68 9.17
C TRP A 123 -8.27 14.10 8.63
N VAL A 124 -7.53 15.08 9.16
CA VAL A 124 -7.58 16.47 8.66
C VAL A 124 -7.22 16.53 7.18
N ALA A 125 -6.17 15.83 6.76
CA ALA A 125 -5.75 15.79 5.36
C ALA A 125 -6.83 15.23 4.42
N LEU A 126 -7.54 14.17 4.85
CA LEU A 126 -8.63 13.57 4.08
C LEU A 126 -9.82 14.54 3.94
N VAL A 127 -10.19 15.23 5.01
CA VAL A 127 -11.28 16.23 4.97
C VAL A 127 -10.90 17.43 4.10
N VAL A 128 -9.68 17.94 4.25
CA VAL A 128 -9.17 19.05 3.42
C VAL A 128 -9.13 18.64 1.94
N GLN A 129 -8.76 17.39 1.64
CA GLN A 129 -8.79 16.88 0.28
C GLN A 129 -10.22 16.82 -0.28
N GLU A 130 -11.20 16.41 0.52
CA GLU A 130 -12.62 16.42 0.13
C GLU A 130 -13.12 17.85 -0.16
N LEU A 131 -12.76 18.80 0.68
CA LEU A 131 -13.10 20.21 0.51
C LEU A 131 -12.37 20.88 -0.67
N GLY A 132 -11.24 20.34 -1.10
CA GLY A 132 -10.46 20.85 -2.22
C GLY A 132 -10.89 20.31 -3.59
N GLY A 133 -12.02 19.63 -3.69
CA GLY A 133 -12.55 19.13 -4.96
C GLY A 133 -12.96 20.28 -5.91
N GLU A 134 -12.73 20.11 -7.21
CA GLU A 134 -13.00 21.13 -8.25
C GLU A 134 -14.47 21.57 -8.31
N ASP A 135 -15.40 20.70 -7.88
CA ASP A 135 -16.85 20.96 -7.88
C ASP A 135 -17.38 21.47 -6.52
N ILE A 136 -16.50 21.80 -5.55
CA ILE A 136 -16.91 22.22 -4.20
C ILE A 136 -17.01 23.73 -4.10
N GLU A 137 -18.23 24.20 -3.94
CA GLU A 137 -18.57 25.60 -3.75
C GLU A 137 -18.62 25.98 -2.27
N SER A 138 -18.40 27.27 -1.95
CA SER A 138 -18.28 27.74 -0.56
C SER A 138 -19.51 27.41 0.30
N TRP A 139 -20.72 27.41 -0.27
CA TRP A 139 -21.97 27.09 0.43
C TRP A 139 -22.16 25.59 0.73
N HIS A 140 -21.38 24.69 0.14
CA HIS A 140 -21.40 23.26 0.47
C HIS A 140 -20.40 22.90 1.58
N VAL A 141 -19.37 23.73 1.80
CA VAL A 141 -18.27 23.43 2.72
C VAL A 141 -18.76 23.14 4.14
N LEU A 142 -19.66 23.96 4.68
CA LEU A 142 -20.15 23.78 6.05
C LEU A 142 -20.89 22.44 6.22
N GLN A 143 -21.77 22.10 5.27
CA GLN A 143 -22.49 20.83 5.27
C GLN A 143 -21.51 19.65 5.24
N ILE A 144 -20.49 19.71 4.38
CA ILE A 144 -19.50 18.64 4.25
C ILE A 144 -18.79 18.40 5.60
N VAL A 145 -18.23 19.44 6.22
CA VAL A 145 -17.49 19.28 7.49
C VAL A 145 -18.38 18.83 8.65
N GLU A 146 -19.67 19.15 8.62
CA GLU A 146 -20.67 18.68 9.58
C GLU A 146 -20.98 17.19 9.38
N GLU A 147 -21.07 16.71 8.14
CA GLU A 147 -21.34 15.32 7.78
C GLU A 147 -20.13 14.39 7.91
N VAL A 148 -18.89 14.92 7.88
CA VAL A 148 -17.69 14.09 8.08
C VAL A 148 -17.72 13.46 9.50
N PRO A 149 -17.55 12.14 9.60
CA PRO A 149 -17.55 11.42 10.88
C PRO A 149 -16.29 11.67 11.70
N LEU A 150 -16.37 11.36 13.00
CA LEU A 150 -15.24 11.45 13.93
C LEU A 150 -14.22 10.33 13.66
N GLY A 151 -12.93 10.69 13.71
CA GLY A 151 -11.84 9.71 13.64
C GLY A 151 -11.71 9.00 12.29
N LEU A 152 -10.64 8.20 12.15
CA LEU A 152 -10.32 7.55 10.88
C LEU A 152 -11.28 6.43 10.50
N ASP A 153 -11.77 5.64 11.46
CA ASP A 153 -12.63 4.48 11.16
C ASP A 153 -13.93 4.93 10.50
N GLY A 154 -14.61 5.91 11.09
CA GLY A 154 -15.81 6.50 10.48
C GLY A 154 -15.49 7.13 9.12
N MET A 155 -14.33 7.78 8.97
CA MET A 155 -13.92 8.38 7.70
C MET A 155 -13.76 7.30 6.61
N TYR A 156 -13.13 6.18 6.94
CA TYR A 156 -12.99 5.05 6.02
C TYR A 156 -14.33 4.37 5.71
N ASP A 157 -15.23 4.24 6.68
CA ASP A 157 -16.59 3.74 6.46
C ASP A 157 -17.33 4.62 5.44
N ARG A 158 -17.26 5.95 5.61
CA ARG A 158 -17.86 6.90 4.68
C ARG A 158 -17.26 6.76 3.27
N MET A 159 -15.93 6.78 3.16
CA MET A 159 -15.23 6.61 1.88
C MET A 159 -15.62 5.29 1.20
N LEU A 160 -15.72 4.20 1.97
CA LEU A 160 -16.07 2.89 1.42
C LEU A 160 -17.53 2.87 0.94
N ASN A 161 -18.43 3.50 1.67
CA ASN A 161 -19.83 3.64 1.28
C ASN A 161 -19.99 4.48 0.00
N GLU A 162 -19.17 5.52 -0.20
CA GLU A 162 -19.13 6.28 -1.45
C GLU A 162 -18.68 5.41 -2.62
N VAL A 163 -17.64 4.59 -2.43
CA VAL A 163 -17.23 3.59 -3.44
C VAL A 163 -18.37 2.60 -3.72
N LYS A 164 -19.01 2.05 -2.68
CA LYS A 164 -20.15 1.11 -2.80
C LYS A 164 -21.32 1.70 -3.60
N ARG A 165 -21.59 3.02 -3.48
CA ARG A 165 -22.68 3.72 -4.17
C ARG A 165 -22.49 3.86 -5.68
N HIS A 166 -21.32 3.56 -6.23
CA HIS A 166 -21.07 3.61 -7.67
C HIS A 166 -21.89 2.53 -8.40
N LYS A 167 -23.02 2.93 -9.01
CA LYS A 167 -23.99 1.99 -9.62
C LYS A 167 -23.41 1.00 -10.64
N ARG A 168 -22.40 1.41 -11.40
CA ARG A 168 -21.79 0.60 -12.48
C ARG A 168 -20.39 0.11 -12.17
N ASP A 169 -19.65 0.88 -11.37
CA ASP A 169 -18.20 0.69 -11.19
C ASP A 169 -17.84 0.11 -9.81
N SER A 170 -18.79 -0.02 -8.88
CA SER A 170 -18.55 -0.52 -7.51
C SER A 170 -17.82 -1.86 -7.49
N GLU A 171 -18.21 -2.80 -8.35
CA GLU A 171 -17.52 -4.10 -8.49
C GLU A 171 -16.09 -3.96 -9.04
N LEU A 172 -15.84 -3.02 -9.95
CA LEU A 172 -14.51 -2.76 -10.50
C LEU A 172 -13.61 -2.14 -9.42
N CYS A 173 -14.12 -1.16 -8.68
CA CYS A 173 -13.42 -0.54 -7.56
C CYS A 173 -13.09 -1.57 -6.47
N ARG A 174 -14.04 -2.45 -6.13
CA ARG A 174 -13.85 -3.54 -5.16
C ARG A 174 -12.70 -4.46 -5.56
N ARG A 175 -12.63 -4.85 -6.84
CA ARG A 175 -11.53 -5.67 -7.38
C ARG A 175 -10.18 -4.97 -7.30
N ILE A 176 -10.13 -3.66 -7.59
CA ILE A 176 -8.90 -2.88 -7.45
C ILE A 176 -8.48 -2.81 -5.98
N LEU A 177 -9.40 -2.39 -5.09
CA LEU A 177 -9.12 -2.25 -3.66
C LEU A 177 -8.62 -3.56 -3.06
N SER A 178 -9.30 -4.67 -3.33
CA SER A 178 -8.89 -5.97 -2.81
C SER A 178 -7.51 -6.40 -3.33
N THR A 179 -7.26 -6.20 -4.63
CA THR A 179 -5.97 -6.55 -5.26
C THR A 179 -4.82 -5.70 -4.74
N VAL A 180 -5.01 -4.39 -4.60
CA VAL A 180 -3.98 -3.49 -4.03
C VAL A 180 -3.71 -3.84 -2.57
N THR A 181 -4.75 -4.12 -1.79
CA THR A 181 -4.63 -4.51 -0.37
C THR A 181 -3.88 -5.83 -0.20
N ALA A 182 -4.03 -6.76 -1.15
CA ALA A 182 -3.36 -8.06 -1.12
C ALA A 182 -1.96 -8.05 -1.76
N ALA A 183 -1.51 -6.94 -2.35
CA ALA A 183 -0.24 -6.86 -3.05
C ALA A 183 0.95 -6.72 -2.09
N TYR A 184 2.08 -7.36 -2.39
CA TYR A 184 3.29 -7.27 -1.55
C TYR A 184 4.13 -6.00 -1.80
N ARG A 185 3.73 -5.18 -2.78
CA ARG A 185 4.29 -3.87 -3.06
C ARG A 185 3.27 -3.01 -3.82
N PRO A 186 3.45 -1.68 -3.87
CA PRO A 186 2.68 -0.81 -4.78
C PRO A 186 2.66 -1.36 -6.20
N LEU A 187 1.48 -1.34 -6.82
CA LEU A 187 1.26 -1.93 -8.15
C LEU A 187 1.33 -0.85 -9.23
N HIS A 188 1.98 -1.13 -10.35
CA HIS A 188 1.88 -0.25 -11.51
C HIS A 188 0.49 -0.35 -12.14
N LEU A 189 0.04 0.72 -12.81
CA LEU A 189 -1.21 0.73 -13.56
C LEU A 189 -1.27 -0.38 -14.63
N ALA A 190 -0.13 -0.78 -15.20
CA ALA A 190 -0.04 -1.89 -16.15
C ALA A 190 -0.27 -3.27 -15.49
N GLU A 191 0.08 -3.40 -14.21
CA GLU A 191 -0.01 -4.66 -13.46
C GLU A 191 -1.41 -4.85 -12.88
N ILE A 192 -2.02 -3.79 -12.33
CA ILE A 192 -3.34 -3.89 -11.69
C ILE A 192 -4.40 -4.42 -12.66
N GLY A 193 -4.32 -4.07 -13.95
CA GLY A 193 -5.27 -4.53 -14.96
C GLY A 193 -5.29 -6.06 -15.07
N VAL A 194 -4.12 -6.69 -15.03
CA VAL A 194 -3.96 -8.15 -15.05
C VAL A 194 -4.42 -8.77 -13.73
N LEU A 195 -3.94 -8.24 -12.60
CA LEU A 195 -4.10 -8.90 -11.29
C LEU A 195 -5.55 -8.81 -10.78
N SER A 196 -6.22 -7.68 -11.01
CA SER A 196 -7.59 -7.42 -10.50
C SER A 196 -8.69 -8.08 -11.33
N GLY A 197 -8.39 -8.62 -12.51
CA GLY A 197 -9.39 -9.25 -13.38
C GLY A 197 -10.40 -8.23 -13.91
N LEU A 198 -9.94 -7.01 -14.21
CA LEU A 198 -10.74 -6.03 -14.92
C LEU A 198 -11.02 -6.52 -16.36
N PRO A 199 -12.17 -6.16 -16.94
CA PRO A 199 -12.48 -6.50 -18.33
C PRO A 199 -11.41 -6.01 -19.32
N GLU A 200 -11.14 -6.81 -20.36
CA GLU A 200 -10.08 -6.54 -21.35
C GLU A 200 -10.21 -5.16 -22.04
N HIS A 201 -11.45 -4.72 -22.29
CA HIS A 201 -11.68 -3.40 -22.92
C HIS A 201 -11.26 -2.22 -22.02
N ILE A 202 -11.17 -2.43 -20.69
CA ILE A 202 -10.64 -1.45 -19.74
C ILE A 202 -9.11 -1.54 -19.72
N THR A 203 -8.56 -2.74 -19.58
CA THR A 203 -7.12 -2.95 -19.38
C THR A 203 -6.26 -2.62 -20.60
N LYS A 204 -6.85 -2.53 -21.80
CA LYS A 204 -6.19 -2.04 -23.03
C LYS A 204 -5.72 -0.58 -22.94
N SER A 205 -6.25 0.20 -22.00
CA SER A 205 -5.87 1.60 -21.82
C SER A 205 -5.51 1.86 -20.36
N THR A 206 -4.25 2.22 -20.12
CA THR A 206 -3.78 2.66 -18.80
C THR A 206 -4.60 3.82 -18.26
N GLU A 207 -5.11 4.69 -19.14
CA GLU A 207 -5.98 5.81 -18.76
C GLU A 207 -7.35 5.33 -18.28
N ASN A 208 -7.92 4.28 -18.89
CA ASN A 208 -9.16 3.68 -18.40
C ASN A 208 -8.96 3.05 -17.02
N VAL A 209 -7.85 2.34 -16.82
CA VAL A 209 -7.47 1.79 -15.51
C VAL A 209 -7.34 2.91 -14.48
N LYS A 210 -6.64 3.99 -14.81
CA LYS A 210 -6.45 5.17 -13.95
C LYS A 210 -7.78 5.79 -13.54
N ARG A 211 -8.76 5.86 -14.45
CA ARG A 211 -10.12 6.34 -14.15
C ARG A 211 -10.87 5.44 -13.16
N ILE A 212 -10.71 4.11 -13.23
CA ILE A 212 -11.31 3.21 -12.23
C ILE A 212 -10.59 3.35 -10.88
N VAL A 213 -9.25 3.47 -10.88
CA VAL A 213 -8.49 3.73 -9.65
C VAL A 213 -8.95 5.03 -8.98
N ALA A 214 -9.19 6.10 -9.74
CA ALA A 214 -9.69 7.35 -9.20
C ALA A 214 -11.09 7.21 -8.56
N LYS A 215 -11.93 6.29 -9.05
CA LYS A 215 -13.25 5.97 -8.46
C LYS A 215 -13.16 5.19 -7.15
N CYS A 216 -11.99 4.67 -6.77
CA CYS A 216 -11.75 4.17 -5.43
C CYS A 216 -11.59 5.31 -4.41
N GLY A 217 -11.63 6.57 -4.85
CA GLY A 217 -11.56 7.76 -4.00
C GLY A 217 -10.24 7.87 -3.25
N SER A 218 -10.28 8.53 -2.10
CA SER A 218 -9.11 8.81 -1.27
C SER A 218 -8.44 7.58 -0.65
N PHE A 219 -8.95 6.36 -0.88
CA PHE A 219 -8.23 5.14 -0.51
C PHE A 219 -6.95 4.96 -1.30
N LEU A 220 -6.94 5.38 -2.57
CA LEU A 220 -5.84 5.13 -3.49
C LEU A 220 -5.25 6.44 -4.01
N THR A 221 -3.92 6.49 -4.10
CA THR A 221 -3.20 7.56 -4.79
C THR A 221 -2.31 6.96 -5.88
N VAL A 222 -2.17 7.69 -6.98
CA VAL A 222 -1.26 7.31 -8.08
C VAL A 222 -0.06 8.25 -8.06
N ARG A 223 1.16 7.70 -7.96
CA ARG A 223 2.43 8.44 -8.05
C ARG A 223 3.36 7.66 -8.96
N ASP A 224 3.95 8.31 -9.96
CA ASP A 224 4.86 7.68 -10.92
C ASP A 224 4.30 6.39 -11.55
N ASN A 225 3.02 6.41 -11.92
CA ASN A 225 2.24 5.27 -12.43
C ASN A 225 2.11 4.06 -11.47
N GLN A 226 2.48 4.21 -10.21
CA GLN A 226 2.25 3.24 -9.14
C GLN A 226 1.06 3.63 -8.27
N ILE A 227 0.28 2.63 -7.87
CA ILE A 227 -0.90 2.75 -7.04
C ILE A 227 -0.49 2.42 -5.61
N TYR A 228 -0.77 3.35 -4.71
CA TYR A 228 -0.54 3.21 -3.27
C TYR A 228 -1.87 3.31 -2.54
N LEU A 229 -2.02 2.56 -1.46
CA LEU A 229 -3.00 2.90 -0.44
C LEU A 229 -2.57 4.21 0.23
N ILE A 230 -3.55 5.02 0.63
CA ILE A 230 -3.30 6.35 1.20
C ILE A 230 -2.46 6.30 2.47
N HIS A 231 -2.62 5.23 3.27
CA HIS A 231 -1.86 4.99 4.48
C HIS A 231 -2.06 3.54 4.97
N GLN A 232 -1.13 3.02 5.79
CA GLN A 232 -1.24 1.69 6.38
C GLN A 232 -2.52 1.48 7.21
N SER A 233 -3.03 2.53 7.87
CA SER A 233 -4.31 2.44 8.60
C SER A 233 -5.50 2.13 7.69
N ALA A 234 -5.44 2.49 6.40
CA ALA A 234 -6.47 2.10 5.44
C ALA A 234 -6.38 0.60 5.11
N THR A 235 -5.16 0.05 5.00
CA THR A 235 -4.93 -1.41 4.92
C THR A 235 -5.52 -2.10 6.13
N ASP A 236 -5.23 -1.60 7.34
CA ASP A 236 -5.71 -2.19 8.59
C ASP A 236 -7.25 -2.17 8.67
N PHE A 237 -7.88 -1.08 8.24
CA PHE A 237 -9.34 -0.97 8.15
C PHE A 237 -9.95 -1.98 7.15
N LEU A 238 -9.40 -2.08 5.93
CA LEU A 238 -9.90 -3.00 4.90
C LEU A 238 -9.70 -4.48 5.28
N LEU A 239 -8.68 -4.77 6.08
CA LEU A 239 -8.36 -6.11 6.59
C LEU A 239 -9.03 -6.43 7.93
N ASP A 240 -9.84 -5.53 8.50
CA ASP A 240 -10.43 -5.66 9.84
C ASP A 240 -9.38 -6.00 10.93
N MET A 241 -8.19 -5.41 10.79
CA MET A 241 -7.07 -5.55 11.74
C MET A 241 -7.15 -4.47 12.84
N GLY A 242 -8.17 -3.61 12.80
CA GLY A 242 -8.54 -2.61 13.80
C GLY A 242 -9.43 -3.18 14.92
N THR A 243 -9.73 -2.38 15.95
CA THR A 243 -10.36 -2.82 17.21
C THR A 243 -11.57 -3.75 17.04
N GLN A 244 -11.74 -4.71 17.98
CA GLN A 244 -12.77 -5.77 18.06
C GLN A 244 -14.26 -5.32 17.98
N GLN A 245 -14.53 -4.06 17.62
CA GLN A 245 -15.84 -3.43 17.57
C GLN A 245 -16.19 -2.90 16.16
N ALA A 246 -15.30 -3.00 15.17
CA ALA A 246 -15.65 -2.66 13.80
C ALA A 246 -16.62 -3.71 13.21
N PRO A 247 -17.62 -3.31 12.41
CA PRO A 247 -18.46 -4.27 11.68
C PRO A 247 -17.58 -5.08 10.72
N ARG A 248 -17.84 -6.38 10.54
CA ARG A 248 -17.18 -7.22 9.51
C ARG A 248 -17.46 -6.78 8.07
N ASP A 249 -18.33 -5.79 7.86
CA ASP A 249 -18.83 -5.36 6.55
C ASP A 249 -17.73 -4.85 5.59
N PRO A 250 -16.72 -4.06 6.00
CA PRO A 250 -15.65 -3.65 5.10
C PRO A 250 -14.85 -4.84 4.55
N PHE A 251 -14.43 -5.75 5.44
CA PHE A 251 -13.69 -6.95 5.06
C PHE A 251 -14.53 -7.87 4.17
N GLU A 252 -15.77 -8.17 4.55
CA GLU A 252 -16.67 -9.04 3.78
C GLU A 252 -16.99 -8.45 2.41
N TRP A 253 -17.11 -7.13 2.30
CA TRP A 253 -17.30 -6.49 1.00
C TRP A 253 -16.04 -6.56 0.13
N VAL A 254 -14.86 -6.23 0.67
CA VAL A 254 -13.61 -6.26 -0.11
C VAL A 254 -13.22 -7.70 -0.49
N PHE A 255 -13.40 -8.65 0.43
CA PHE A 255 -13.01 -10.06 0.33
C PHE A 255 -14.22 -11.00 0.55
N PRO A 256 -15.22 -11.03 -0.36
CA PRO A 256 -16.46 -11.78 -0.15
C PRO A 256 -16.28 -13.30 -0.08
N LEU A 257 -15.18 -13.82 -0.63
CA LEU A 257 -14.80 -15.23 -0.55
C LEU A 257 -13.59 -15.44 0.38
N GLY A 258 -13.15 -14.42 1.11
CA GLY A 258 -11.93 -14.46 1.89
C GLY A 258 -10.67 -14.09 1.10
N ARG A 259 -9.55 -14.03 1.82
CA ARG A 259 -8.26 -13.55 1.27
C ARG A 259 -7.57 -14.64 0.44
N GLU A 260 -7.73 -15.88 0.86
CA GLU A 260 -7.13 -17.04 0.21
C GLU A 260 -7.67 -17.22 -1.21
N ASP A 261 -8.98 -17.05 -1.41
CA ASP A 261 -9.61 -17.03 -2.73
C ASP A 261 -9.11 -15.87 -3.60
N LEU A 262 -8.87 -14.69 -3.03
CA LEU A 262 -8.28 -13.59 -3.79
C LEU A 262 -6.85 -13.90 -4.22
N HIS A 263 -6.01 -14.38 -3.30
CA HIS A 263 -4.64 -14.79 -3.62
C HIS A 263 -4.62 -15.91 -4.67
N HIS A 264 -5.55 -16.87 -4.60
CA HIS A 264 -5.73 -17.90 -5.60
C HIS A 264 -6.07 -17.31 -6.98
N ASN A 265 -7.00 -16.35 -7.05
CA ASN A 265 -7.34 -15.67 -8.30
C ASN A 265 -6.18 -14.85 -8.87
N ILE A 266 -5.41 -14.15 -8.03
CA ILE A 266 -4.22 -13.40 -8.46
C ILE A 266 -3.15 -14.35 -8.99
N LEU A 267 -2.94 -15.50 -8.34
CA LEU A 267 -2.05 -16.57 -8.82
C LEU A 267 -2.44 -17.02 -10.23
N LEU A 268 -3.69 -17.45 -10.44
CA LEU A 268 -4.12 -17.98 -11.74
C LEU A 268 -4.00 -16.94 -12.87
N ARG A 269 -4.37 -15.68 -12.59
CA ARG A 269 -4.18 -14.57 -13.53
C ARG A 269 -2.71 -14.30 -13.82
N SER A 270 -1.86 -14.36 -12.81
CA SER A 270 -0.41 -14.22 -12.95
C SER A 270 0.18 -15.29 -13.86
N LEU A 271 -0.15 -16.57 -13.60
CA LEU A 271 0.32 -17.69 -14.43
C LEU A 271 -0.19 -17.59 -15.87
N SER A 272 -1.45 -17.23 -16.06
CA SER A 272 -2.04 -17.05 -17.39
C SER A 272 -1.37 -15.92 -18.16
N ALA A 273 -1.20 -14.75 -17.54
CA ALA A 273 -0.58 -13.59 -18.18
C ALA A 273 0.90 -13.84 -18.51
N MET A 274 1.66 -14.39 -17.56
CA MET A 274 3.04 -14.79 -17.82
C MET A 274 3.13 -15.85 -18.92
N SER A 275 2.20 -16.80 -19.00
CA SER A 275 2.21 -17.80 -20.08
C SER A 275 1.96 -17.19 -21.46
N ALA A 276 1.16 -16.13 -21.53
CA ALA A 276 0.90 -15.40 -22.77
C ALA A 276 2.06 -14.48 -23.18
N VAL A 277 2.72 -13.85 -22.21
CA VAL A 277 3.75 -12.82 -22.46
C VAL A 277 5.16 -13.42 -22.58
N LEU A 278 5.52 -14.34 -21.69
CA LEU A 278 6.88 -14.85 -21.60
C LEU A 278 7.22 -15.72 -22.81
N ARG A 279 8.29 -15.35 -23.49
CA ARG A 279 8.88 -16.04 -24.63
C ARG A 279 10.40 -15.94 -24.55
N ARG A 280 11.08 -16.77 -25.33
CA ARG A 280 12.52 -16.67 -25.51
C ARG A 280 12.89 -15.28 -26.03
N ASP A 281 13.95 -14.72 -25.46
CA ASP A 281 14.55 -13.47 -25.93
C ASP A 281 13.59 -12.28 -25.84
N MET A 282 13.08 -12.03 -24.62
CA MET A 282 12.06 -11.05 -24.30
C MET A 282 12.42 -9.65 -24.79
N TYR A 283 13.68 -9.24 -24.63
CA TYR A 283 14.19 -7.93 -25.05
C TYR A 283 14.96 -7.96 -26.36
N SER A 284 14.92 -9.08 -27.11
CA SER A 284 15.57 -9.20 -28.41
C SER A 284 17.07 -8.85 -28.35
N LEU A 285 17.76 -9.44 -27.37
CA LEU A 285 19.19 -9.25 -27.15
C LEU A 285 20.04 -9.99 -28.19
N GLU A 286 19.44 -10.93 -28.93
CA GLU A 286 20.03 -11.76 -30.01
C GLU A 286 21.17 -12.70 -29.57
N MET A 287 22.08 -12.26 -28.71
CA MET A 287 23.25 -13.01 -28.26
C MET A 287 23.11 -13.51 -26.81
N PRO A 288 23.33 -14.82 -26.56
CA PRO A 288 23.48 -15.34 -25.21
C PRO A 288 24.68 -14.72 -24.48
N GLY A 289 24.55 -14.49 -23.18
CA GLY A 289 25.67 -14.06 -22.33
C GLY A 289 25.84 -12.54 -22.17
N SER A 290 24.88 -11.74 -22.64
CA SER A 290 24.82 -10.30 -22.35
C SER A 290 24.76 -10.07 -20.84
N SER A 291 25.61 -9.17 -20.31
CA SER A 291 25.56 -8.78 -18.91
C SER A 291 24.27 -8.02 -18.63
N ILE A 292 23.58 -8.36 -17.53
CA ILE A 292 22.38 -7.64 -17.12
C ILE A 292 22.67 -6.16 -16.86
N ASP A 293 23.89 -5.82 -16.46
CA ASP A 293 24.31 -4.45 -16.21
C ASP A 293 24.34 -3.58 -17.47
N ASP A 294 24.49 -4.21 -18.63
CA ASP A 294 24.55 -3.55 -19.93
C ASP A 294 23.17 -3.50 -20.63
N VAL A 295 22.17 -4.22 -20.10
CA VAL A 295 20.82 -4.28 -20.69
C VAL A 295 19.98 -3.08 -20.25
N GLN A 296 19.48 -2.32 -21.24
CA GLN A 296 18.50 -1.26 -21.01
C GLN A 296 17.08 -1.77 -21.23
N THR A 297 16.14 -1.30 -20.40
CA THR A 297 14.72 -1.57 -20.59
C THR A 297 14.23 -0.90 -21.88
N PRO A 298 13.61 -1.65 -22.81
CA PRO A 298 13.03 -1.07 -24.02
C PRO A 298 11.94 -0.03 -23.71
N SER A 299 11.72 0.91 -24.62
CA SER A 299 10.65 1.93 -24.50
C SER A 299 9.25 1.32 -24.40
N SER A 300 9.03 0.19 -25.08
CA SER A 300 7.87 -0.68 -24.88
C SER A 300 8.28 -1.88 -24.03
N ASP A 301 8.28 -1.71 -22.71
CA ASP A 301 8.60 -2.79 -21.77
C ASP A 301 7.56 -3.92 -21.85
N GLN A 302 7.92 -5.00 -22.55
CA GLN A 302 7.09 -6.19 -22.71
C GLN A 302 6.79 -6.89 -21.37
N LEU A 303 7.60 -6.65 -20.33
CA LEU A 303 7.39 -7.21 -19.00
C LEU A 303 6.53 -6.33 -18.11
N ALA A 304 6.14 -5.12 -18.53
CA ALA A 304 5.47 -4.14 -17.67
C ALA A 304 4.18 -4.69 -17.02
N THR A 305 3.42 -5.53 -17.73
CA THR A 305 2.15 -6.10 -17.23
C THR A 305 2.34 -7.32 -16.34
N VAL A 306 3.49 -8.00 -16.42
CA VAL A 306 3.78 -9.26 -15.71
C VAL A 306 4.95 -9.13 -14.73
N ARG A 307 5.52 -7.94 -14.55
CA ARG A 307 6.65 -7.68 -13.66
C ARG A 307 6.34 -8.11 -12.22
N TYR A 308 5.20 -7.68 -11.68
CA TYR A 308 4.72 -8.13 -10.37
C TYR A 308 4.54 -9.65 -10.31
N SER A 309 3.82 -10.22 -11.28
CA SER A 309 3.57 -11.66 -11.37
C SER A 309 4.86 -12.47 -11.41
N SER A 310 5.89 -11.99 -12.11
CA SER A 310 7.19 -12.66 -12.24
C SER A 310 7.86 -12.84 -10.87
N VAL A 311 7.63 -11.93 -9.93
CA VAL A 311 8.28 -11.95 -8.61
C VAL A 311 7.39 -12.65 -7.57
N PHE A 312 6.08 -12.42 -7.58
CA PHE A 312 5.21 -12.74 -6.43
C PHE A 312 4.20 -13.86 -6.65
N TRP A 313 4.18 -14.54 -7.80
CA TRP A 313 3.21 -15.61 -8.03
C TRP A 313 3.30 -16.74 -6.99
N VAL A 314 4.50 -17.10 -6.53
CA VAL A 314 4.68 -18.14 -5.49
C VAL A 314 4.19 -17.66 -4.12
N ASN A 315 4.38 -16.38 -3.79
CA ASN A 315 3.83 -15.80 -2.56
C ASN A 315 2.30 -15.91 -2.54
N HIS A 316 1.65 -15.60 -3.67
CA HIS A 316 0.19 -15.77 -3.81
C HIS A 316 -0.25 -17.23 -3.79
N LEU A 317 0.55 -18.16 -4.33
CA LEU A 317 0.30 -19.60 -4.15
C LEU A 317 0.32 -19.97 -2.67
N ARG A 318 1.36 -19.57 -1.93
CA ARG A 318 1.48 -19.83 -0.49
C ARG A 318 0.29 -19.27 0.28
N ASP A 319 -0.07 -18.00 0.04
CA ASP A 319 -1.11 -17.31 0.80
C ASP A 319 -2.53 -17.68 0.34
N SER A 320 -2.66 -18.45 -0.75
CA SER A 320 -3.93 -19.08 -1.16
C SER A 320 -4.24 -20.39 -0.43
N ILE A 321 -3.27 -20.94 0.31
CA ILE A 321 -3.40 -22.23 1.00
C ILE A 321 -3.77 -21.97 2.46
N SER A 322 -5.06 -22.07 2.80
CA SER A 322 -5.56 -21.86 4.17
C SER A 322 -5.22 -23.04 5.11
N ASN A 323 -5.15 -24.28 4.58
CA ASN A 323 -4.73 -25.51 5.28
C ASN A 323 -4.01 -26.45 4.31
N LYS A 324 -3.05 -27.25 4.82
CA LYS A 324 -2.20 -28.15 4.00
C LYS A 324 -2.97 -29.17 3.13
N ASP A 325 -4.23 -29.44 3.45
CA ASP A 325 -5.03 -30.48 2.79
C ASP A 325 -5.80 -30.02 1.55
N THR A 326 -5.72 -28.76 1.12
CA THR A 326 -6.62 -28.25 0.06
C THR A 326 -5.92 -27.39 -0.99
N LEU A 327 -4.85 -27.90 -1.59
CA LEU A 327 -4.47 -27.41 -2.92
C LEU A 327 -5.39 -28.07 -3.96
N GLN A 328 -6.23 -27.28 -4.62
CA GLN A 328 -7.10 -27.81 -5.68
C GLN A 328 -6.23 -28.39 -6.81
N ARG A 329 -6.60 -29.57 -7.32
CA ARG A 329 -5.87 -30.26 -8.41
C ARG A 329 -5.61 -29.33 -9.59
N ASN A 330 -6.62 -28.54 -9.97
CA ASN A 330 -6.53 -27.57 -11.07
C ASN A 330 -5.43 -26.51 -10.84
N THR A 331 -5.18 -26.11 -9.58
CA THR A 331 -4.10 -25.18 -9.23
C THR A 331 -2.73 -25.81 -9.43
N LEU A 332 -2.57 -27.06 -8.99
CA LEU A 332 -1.33 -27.80 -9.16
C LEU A 332 -1.03 -28.02 -10.64
N ASP A 333 -2.04 -28.39 -11.43
CA ASP A 333 -1.92 -28.59 -12.88
C ASP A 333 -1.51 -27.28 -13.58
N ALA A 334 -2.07 -26.13 -13.17
CA ALA A 334 -1.69 -24.83 -13.72
C ALA A 334 -0.24 -24.44 -13.37
N VAL A 335 0.19 -24.68 -12.13
CA VAL A 335 1.58 -24.42 -11.69
C VAL A 335 2.55 -25.35 -12.42
N GLN A 336 2.23 -26.64 -12.51
CA GLN A 336 3.04 -27.62 -13.22
C GLN A 336 3.18 -27.25 -14.70
N THR A 337 2.07 -26.95 -15.38
CA THR A 337 2.08 -26.52 -16.78
C THR A 337 2.95 -25.27 -16.97
N PHE A 338 2.83 -24.28 -16.08
CA PHE A 338 3.66 -23.08 -16.16
C PHE A 338 5.15 -23.41 -16.01
N VAL A 339 5.53 -24.21 -15.01
CA VAL A 339 6.94 -24.57 -14.78
C VAL A 339 7.48 -25.39 -15.96
N GLU A 340 6.76 -26.40 -16.43
CA GLU A 340 7.21 -27.24 -17.56
C GLU A 340 7.48 -26.42 -18.83
N TRP A 341 6.62 -25.46 -19.15
CA TRP A 341 6.66 -24.76 -20.43
C TRP A 341 7.32 -23.37 -20.40
N LYS A 342 7.37 -22.72 -19.23
CA LYS A 342 7.79 -21.32 -19.10
C LYS A 342 8.95 -21.09 -18.13
N TYR A 343 9.44 -22.11 -17.43
CA TYR A 343 10.49 -21.94 -16.41
C TYR A 343 11.72 -21.17 -16.91
N LEU A 344 12.28 -21.52 -18.07
CA LEU A 344 13.46 -20.82 -18.60
C LEU A 344 13.16 -19.37 -18.97
N TYR A 345 11.99 -19.09 -19.55
CA TYR A 345 11.58 -17.72 -19.90
C TYR A 345 11.25 -16.89 -18.67
N TRP A 346 10.80 -17.54 -17.59
CA TRP A 346 10.60 -16.90 -16.30
C TRP A 346 11.94 -16.53 -15.64
N LEU A 347 12.96 -17.39 -15.71
CA LEU A 347 14.31 -17.04 -15.25
C LEU A 347 14.94 -15.89 -16.07
N GLU A 348 14.70 -15.88 -17.38
CA GLU A 348 15.09 -14.76 -18.24
C GLU A 348 14.41 -13.46 -17.78
N ALA A 349 13.09 -13.48 -17.57
CA ALA A 349 12.34 -12.33 -17.08
C ALA A 349 12.83 -11.84 -15.71
N LEU A 350 13.08 -12.75 -14.76
CA LEU A 350 13.64 -12.40 -13.45
C LEU A 350 15.02 -11.74 -13.57
N SER A 351 15.85 -12.23 -14.49
CA SER A 351 17.16 -11.63 -14.77
C SER A 351 16.99 -10.20 -15.31
N LEU A 352 16.12 -10.01 -16.31
CA LEU A 352 15.81 -8.70 -16.90
C LEU A 352 15.24 -7.71 -15.88
N LEU A 353 14.46 -8.21 -14.92
CA LEU A 353 13.88 -7.42 -13.82
C LEU A 353 14.85 -7.22 -12.65
N ARG A 354 16.08 -7.75 -12.72
CA ARG A 354 17.08 -7.73 -11.64
C ARG A 354 16.56 -8.34 -10.33
N ALA A 355 15.70 -9.34 -10.44
CA ALA A 355 14.99 -9.99 -9.32
C ALA A 355 15.38 -11.48 -9.15
N MET A 356 16.62 -11.84 -9.52
CA MET A 356 17.08 -13.23 -9.45
C MET A 356 17.14 -13.77 -8.02
N SER A 357 17.47 -12.93 -7.04
CA SER A 357 17.41 -13.29 -5.61
C SER A 357 16.03 -13.74 -5.17
N GLU A 358 15.01 -13.01 -5.60
CA GLU A 358 13.61 -13.27 -5.34
C GLU A 358 13.17 -14.56 -6.04
N GLY A 359 13.64 -14.80 -7.27
CA GLY A 359 13.46 -16.06 -7.98
C GLY A 359 13.98 -17.28 -7.21
N ILE A 360 15.17 -17.18 -6.61
CA ILE A 360 15.76 -18.26 -5.79
C ILE A 360 14.90 -18.52 -4.55
N ILE A 361 14.43 -17.46 -3.88
CA ILE A 361 13.52 -17.58 -2.74
C ILE A 361 12.21 -18.24 -3.18
N ALA A 362 11.64 -17.82 -4.31
CA ALA A 362 10.40 -18.35 -4.86
C ALA A 362 10.51 -19.86 -5.18
N ILE A 363 11.59 -20.32 -5.82
CA ILE A 363 11.79 -21.76 -6.07
C ILE A 363 11.98 -22.55 -4.77
N THR A 364 12.68 -21.98 -3.79
CA THR A 364 12.84 -22.63 -2.48
C THR A 364 11.50 -22.79 -1.78
N GLN A 365 10.65 -21.75 -1.81
CA GLN A 365 9.28 -21.80 -1.27
C GLN A 365 8.40 -22.79 -2.02
N LEU A 366 8.42 -22.76 -3.35
CA LEU A 366 7.64 -23.66 -4.20
C LEU A 366 7.98 -25.13 -3.92
N LYS A 367 9.27 -25.46 -3.80
CA LYS A 367 9.73 -26.80 -3.41
C LYS A 367 9.19 -27.19 -2.03
N GLY A 368 9.23 -26.27 -1.06
CA GLY A 368 8.67 -26.49 0.27
C GLY A 368 7.17 -26.79 0.24
N ILE A 369 6.40 -26.07 -0.57
CA ILE A 369 4.96 -26.30 -0.76
C ILE A 369 4.72 -27.69 -1.36
N ILE A 370 5.38 -28.02 -2.48
CA ILE A 370 5.19 -29.29 -3.19
C ILE A 370 5.55 -30.50 -2.32
N VAL A 371 6.63 -30.42 -1.53
CA VAL A 371 7.05 -31.52 -0.63
C VAL A 371 6.11 -31.68 0.57
N SER A 372 5.33 -30.64 0.90
CA SER A 372 4.41 -30.66 2.04
C SER A 372 2.99 -31.12 1.70
N LEU A 373 2.69 -31.29 0.41
CA LEU A 373 1.49 -31.93 -0.13
C LEU A 373 1.72 -33.44 -0.21
#